data_AF-A0A7J9A388-F1
#
_entry.id   AF-A0A7J9A388-F1
#
_cell.length_a   1.000
_cell.length_b   1.000
_cell.length_c   1.000
_cell.angle_alpha   90.00
_cell.angle_beta   90.00
_cell.angle_gamma   90.00
#
_symmetry.space_group_name_H-M   'P 1'
#
loop_
_entity.id
_entity.type
_entity.pdbx_description
1 polymer ?
#
loop_
_entity_poly.entity_id
_entity_poly.type
_entity_poly.pdbx_seq_one_letter_code
_entity_poly.pdbx_strand_id
1 'polypeptide(L)'
;MNMTAPVLVNIHPRTGHLQNSTYVVHFYMPQKFQRNPPLSAEAQPVELPQHKYAAVRRFGGFMDDSNISVQLSALKKSLKGTGRDKSSASNQHSGRALLYSAAGYNSPFEHENRVNEVMLWFD
;
A
#
# COMPACT_ATOMS: atom_id res chain seq x y z
N MET A 1 -13.23 5.44 -18.62
CA MET A 1 -12.94 4.07 -18.15
C MET A 1 -13.68 3.86 -16.85
N ASN A 2 -14.16 2.65 -16.55
CA ASN A 2 -14.73 2.38 -15.22
C ASN A 2 -13.59 2.23 -14.22
N MET A 3 -13.77 2.76 -13.03
CA MET A 3 -12.82 2.57 -11.94
C MET A 3 -12.83 1.11 -11.49
N THR A 4 -11.67 0.64 -11.07
CA THR A 4 -11.47 -0.70 -10.53
C THR A 4 -11.01 -0.60 -9.10
N ALA A 5 -11.31 -1.63 -8.31
CA ALA A 5 -10.78 -1.80 -6.97
C ALA A 5 -9.59 -2.77 -6.96
N PRO A 6 -8.69 -2.66 -5.97
CA PRO A 6 -8.61 -1.55 -5.01
C PRO A 6 -7.87 -0.33 -5.60
N VAL A 7 -8.02 0.82 -4.93
CA VAL A 7 -7.05 1.93 -5.04
C VAL A 7 -5.91 1.63 -4.06
N LEU A 8 -4.69 1.50 -4.58
CA LEU A 8 -3.49 1.21 -3.80
C LEU A 8 -2.72 2.51 -3.51
N VAL A 9 -2.26 2.68 -2.29
CA VAL A 9 -1.44 3.82 -1.86
C VAL A 9 -0.13 3.30 -1.31
N ASN A 10 0.97 3.60 -1.99
CA ASN A 10 2.32 3.34 -1.48
C ASN A 10 2.74 4.49 -0.58
N ILE A 11 3.06 4.17 0.68
CA ILE A 11 3.38 5.17 1.70
C ILE A 11 4.88 5.10 1.94
N HIS A 12 5.55 6.23 1.75
CA HIS A 12 6.99 6.39 1.96
C HIS A 12 7.20 7.29 3.19
N PRO A 13 7.37 6.71 4.39
CA PRO A 13 7.62 7.49 5.59
C PRO A 13 9.03 8.05 5.51
N ARG A 14 9.19 9.36 5.64
CA ARG A 14 10.52 9.98 5.69
C ARG A 14 10.97 10.10 7.14
N THR A 15 12.20 9.68 7.42
CA THR A 15 12.82 9.74 8.74
C THR A 15 13.57 11.07 8.88
N GLY A 16 13.15 11.96 9.78
CA GLY A 16 13.86 13.22 10.06
C GLY A 16 12.99 14.31 10.68
N HIS A 17 13.63 15.38 11.18
CA HIS A 17 13.01 16.42 12.01
C HIS A 17 12.13 17.43 11.25
N LEU A 18 12.21 17.50 9.91
CA LEU A 18 11.49 18.51 9.12
C LEU A 18 11.16 17.93 7.73
N GLN A 19 9.99 17.30 7.54
CA GLN A 19 9.26 17.14 6.26
C GLN A 19 8.11 16.09 6.32
N ASN A 20 7.12 16.26 5.44
CA ASN A 20 5.92 15.43 5.32
C ASN A 20 6.19 14.08 4.61
N SER A 21 5.38 13.06 4.91
CA SER A 21 5.37 11.77 4.19
C SER A 21 5.00 11.94 2.71
N THR A 22 5.51 11.05 1.84
CA THR A 22 5.12 10.99 0.43
C THR A 22 4.18 9.82 0.19
N TYR A 23 3.08 10.09 -0.52
CA TYR A 23 2.04 9.12 -0.87
C TYR A 23 1.94 9.01 -2.38
N VAL A 24 2.05 7.78 -2.91
CA VAL A 24 1.87 7.50 -4.34
C VAL A 24 0.60 6.69 -4.52
N VAL A 25 -0.37 7.25 -5.25
CA VAL A 25 -1.67 6.62 -5.50
C VAL A 25 -1.63 5.87 -6.82
N HIS A 26 -2.04 4.60 -6.80
CA HIS A 26 -2.10 3.72 -7.95
C HIS A 26 -3.53 3.29 -8.21
N PHE A 27 -3.97 3.47 -9.44
CA PHE A 27 -5.22 2.94 -9.95
C PHE A 27 -4.92 1.70 -10.78
N TYR A 28 -5.61 0.60 -10.50
CA TYR A 28 -5.49 -0.58 -11.34
C TYR A 28 -6.04 -0.29 -12.74
N MET A 29 -5.28 -0.68 -13.76
CA MET A 29 -5.70 -0.49 -15.15
C MET A 29 -6.49 -1.71 -15.61
N PRO A 30 -7.72 -1.57 -16.15
CA PRO A 30 -8.46 -2.71 -16.69
C PRO A 30 -7.64 -3.47 -17.74
N GLN A 31 -7.71 -4.81 -17.72
CA GLN A 31 -6.86 -5.70 -18.53
C GLN A 31 -6.82 -5.33 -20.02
N LYS A 32 -7.95 -4.92 -20.60
CA LYS A 32 -8.05 -4.50 -22.02
C LYS A 32 -7.17 -3.30 -22.39
N PHE A 33 -6.77 -2.48 -21.41
CA PHE A 33 -5.91 -1.31 -21.61
C PHE A 33 -4.47 -1.54 -21.16
N GLN A 34 -4.15 -2.61 -20.42
CA GLN A 34 -2.80 -2.82 -19.91
C GLN A 34 -1.74 -2.99 -21.01
N ARG A 35 -2.10 -3.59 -22.15
CA ARG A 35 -1.18 -3.75 -23.28
C ARG A 35 -0.85 -2.43 -23.98
N ASN A 36 -1.79 -1.49 -24.00
CA ASN A 36 -1.60 -0.17 -24.58
C ASN A 36 -2.32 0.87 -23.70
N PRO A 37 -1.68 1.27 -22.59
CA PRO A 37 -2.24 2.25 -21.68
C PRO A 37 -2.56 3.57 -22.41
N PRO A 38 -3.68 4.23 -22.10
CA PRO A 38 -3.93 5.57 -22.62
C PRO A 38 -2.84 6.53 -22.13
N LEU A 39 -2.46 7.48 -22.99
CA LEU A 39 -1.56 8.55 -22.58
C LEU A 39 -2.28 9.49 -21.61
N SER A 40 -1.57 9.94 -20.58
CA SER A 40 -2.04 10.93 -19.61
C SER A 40 -0.91 11.90 -19.27
N ALA A 41 -1.25 13.18 -19.12
CA ALA A 41 -0.33 14.21 -18.63
C ALA A 41 -0.17 14.16 -17.10
N GLU A 42 -1.14 13.56 -16.40
CA GLU A 42 -1.24 13.58 -14.93
C GLU A 42 -0.85 12.25 -14.28
N ALA A 43 -0.85 11.16 -15.05
CA ALA A 43 -0.57 9.81 -14.57
C ALA A 43 0.37 9.07 -15.51
N GLN A 44 1.23 8.24 -14.93
CA GLN A 44 2.17 7.41 -15.68
C GLN A 44 1.83 5.94 -15.45
N PRO A 45 1.81 5.10 -16.51
CA PRO A 45 1.70 3.66 -16.35
C PRO A 45 2.90 3.11 -15.59
N VAL A 46 2.63 2.22 -14.63
CA VAL A 46 3.66 1.52 -13.85
C VAL A 46 3.29 0.06 -13.72
N GLU A 47 4.30 -0.80 -13.64
CA GLU A 47 4.12 -2.23 -13.37
C GLU A 47 4.24 -2.50 -11.88
N LEU A 48 3.27 -3.25 -11.32
CA LEU A 48 3.16 -3.60 -9.91
C LEU A 48 2.70 -5.06 -9.75
N PRO A 49 3.00 -5.73 -8.62
CA PRO A 49 3.79 -5.24 -7.49
C PRO A 49 5.31 -5.26 -7.76
N GLN A 50 6.06 -4.38 -7.10
CA GLN A 50 7.53 -4.35 -7.18
C GLN A 50 8.23 -5.42 -6.31
N HIS A 51 7.48 -6.04 -5.40
CA HIS A 51 7.96 -7.06 -4.47
C HIS A 51 7.23 -8.37 -4.70
N LYS A 52 7.89 -9.48 -4.39
CA LYS A 52 7.36 -10.82 -4.67
C LYS A 52 6.22 -11.24 -3.73
N TYR A 53 6.29 -10.81 -2.47
CA TYR A 53 5.35 -11.24 -1.45
C TYR A 53 4.84 -10.05 -0.61
N ALA A 54 3.65 -10.24 -0.04
CA ALA A 54 3.07 -9.32 0.92
C ALA A 54 2.44 -10.06 2.09
N ALA A 55 2.60 -9.52 3.29
CA ALA A 55 1.74 -9.85 4.42
C ALA A 55 0.64 -8.80 4.48
N VAL A 56 -0.61 -9.25 4.54
CA VAL A 56 -1.78 -8.38 4.41
C VAL A 56 -2.62 -8.48 5.67
N ARG A 57 -3.09 -7.34 6.16
CA ARG A 57 -4.12 -7.26 7.21
C ARG A 57 -5.30 -6.46 6.72
N ARG A 58 -6.47 -7.09 6.72
CA ARG A 58 -7.75 -6.45 6.44
C ARG A 58 -8.30 -5.73 7.67
N PHE A 59 -8.92 -4.57 7.46
CA PHE A 59 -9.57 -3.79 8.49
C PHE A 59 -10.77 -2.99 7.92
N GLY A 60 -11.68 -2.59 8.82
CA GLY A 60 -12.82 -1.76 8.47
C GLY A 60 -12.65 -0.29 8.88
N GLY A 61 -13.68 0.52 8.65
CA GLY A 61 -13.68 1.95 8.97
C GLY A 61 -12.95 2.80 7.92
N PHE A 62 -12.56 4.01 8.31
CA PHE A 62 -11.85 4.94 7.42
C PHE A 62 -10.38 4.56 7.25
N MET A 63 -9.86 4.76 6.05
CA MET A 63 -8.45 4.56 5.72
C MET A 63 -7.72 5.91 5.88
N ASP A 64 -7.48 6.32 7.12
CA ASP A 64 -6.72 7.51 7.47
C ASP A 64 -5.36 7.14 8.09
N ASP A 65 -4.46 8.13 8.23
CA ASP A 65 -3.10 7.91 8.74
C ASP A 65 -3.08 7.27 10.13
N SER A 66 -4.04 7.62 11.00
CA SER A 66 -4.11 7.08 12.36
C SER A 66 -4.49 5.60 12.35
N ASN A 67 -5.52 5.23 11.59
CA ASN A 67 -6.00 3.86 11.51
C ASN A 67 -4.98 2.98 10.76
N ILE A 68 -4.41 3.48 9.65
CA ILE A 68 -3.34 2.77 8.92
C ILE A 68 -2.18 2.41 9.86
N SER A 69 -1.70 3.38 10.65
CA SER A 69 -0.60 3.17 11.59
C SER A 69 -0.93 2.09 12.64
N VAL A 70 -2.14 2.11 13.21
CA VAL A 70 -2.62 1.11 14.16
C VAL A 70 -2.64 -0.29 13.53
N GLN A 71 -3.21 -0.42 12.33
CA GLN A 71 -3.33 -1.72 11.66
C GLN A 71 -1.98 -2.25 11.20
N LEU A 72 -1.08 -1.37 10.74
CA LEU A 72 0.29 -1.72 10.39
C LEU A 72 1.06 -2.24 11.61
N SER A 73 0.93 -1.58 12.76
CA SER A 73 1.53 -2.02 14.01
C SER A 73 1.00 -3.38 14.45
N ALA A 74 -0.32 -3.60 14.35
CA ALA A 74 -0.94 -4.88 14.64
C ALA A 74 -0.45 -5.99 13.68
N LEU A 75 -0.31 -5.69 12.39
CA LEU A 75 0.26 -6.62 11.40
C LEU A 75 1.71 -6.99 11.76
N LYS A 76 2.58 -5.99 12.00
CA LYS A 76 3.97 -6.23 12.44
C LYS A 76 4.02 -7.11 13.69
N LYS A 77 3.18 -6.81 14.69
CA LYS A 77 3.09 -7.61 15.92
C LYS A 77 2.67 -9.05 15.64
N SER A 78 1.73 -9.29 14.72
CA SER A 78 1.29 -10.64 14.34
C SER A 78 2.35 -11.45 13.61
N LEU A 79 3.31 -10.78 12.95
CA LEU A 79 4.42 -11.40 12.26
C LEU A 79 5.62 -11.68 13.17
N LYS A 80 5.67 -11.09 14.37
CA LYS A 80 6.79 -11.29 15.31
C LYS A 80 7.00 -12.76 15.63
N GLY A 81 8.26 -13.18 15.60
CA GLY A 81 8.65 -14.57 15.83
C GLY A 81 8.35 -15.51 14.65
N THR A 82 7.74 -15.02 13.56
CA THR A 82 7.69 -15.74 12.30
C THR A 82 8.95 -15.46 11.49
N GLY A 83 9.36 -16.39 10.61
CA GLY A 83 10.47 -16.17 9.68
C GLY A 83 10.28 -14.94 8.76
N ARG A 84 9.06 -14.40 8.67
CA ARG A 84 8.71 -13.21 7.87
C ARG A 84 9.06 -11.88 8.54
N ASP A 85 9.25 -11.86 9.86
CA ASP A 85 9.70 -10.68 10.61
C ASP A 85 11.10 -10.22 10.14
N LYS A 86 11.96 -11.20 9.78
CA LYS A 86 13.33 -10.96 9.31
C LYS A 86 13.39 -10.38 7.90
N SER A 87 12.50 -10.79 6.99
CA SER A 87 12.42 -10.27 5.62
C SER A 87 11.86 -8.85 5.55
N SER A 88 10.96 -8.48 6.47
CA SER A 88 10.52 -7.08 6.59
C SER A 88 11.61 -6.18 7.21
N ALA A 89 12.45 -6.71 8.11
CA ALA A 89 13.54 -5.97 8.74
C ALA A 89 14.77 -5.77 7.82
N SER A 90 15.05 -6.68 6.89
CA SER A 90 16.19 -6.58 5.97
C SER A 90 16.09 -5.39 5.01
N ASN A 91 14.86 -4.95 4.67
CA ASN A 91 14.65 -3.73 3.88
C ASN A 91 15.14 -2.47 4.62
N GLN A 92 15.04 -2.42 5.96
CA GLN A 92 15.59 -1.29 6.74
C GLN A 92 17.12 -1.23 6.69
N HIS A 93 17.79 -2.38 6.65
CA HIS A 93 19.26 -2.46 6.65
C HIS A 93 19.90 -2.08 5.31
N SER A 94 19.13 -2.07 4.21
CA SER A 94 19.60 -1.61 2.90
C SER A 94 19.39 -0.11 2.66
N GLY A 95 19.01 0.66 3.69
CA GLY A 95 18.65 2.08 3.56
C GLY A 95 17.34 2.33 2.80
N ARG A 96 16.56 1.28 2.49
CA ARG A 96 15.24 1.40 1.88
C ARG A 96 14.21 1.52 3.00
N ALA A 97 13.55 2.67 3.11
CA ALA A 97 12.46 2.86 4.07
C ALA A 97 11.48 1.69 3.97
N LEU A 98 10.94 1.22 5.10
CA LEU A 98 9.90 0.18 5.11
C LEU A 98 8.74 0.62 4.18
N LEU A 99 8.68 0.02 2.99
CA LEU A 99 7.59 0.24 2.06
C LEU A 99 6.40 -0.56 2.56
N TYR A 100 5.38 0.16 3.01
CA TYR A 100 4.07 -0.42 3.25
C TYR A 100 3.06 0.30 2.37
N SER A 101 1.99 -0.41 2.06
CA SER A 101 0.90 0.12 1.27
C SER A 101 -0.40 0.00 2.03
N ALA A 102 -1.35 0.87 1.68
CA ALA A 102 -2.74 0.72 2.06
C ALA A 102 -3.57 0.52 0.79
N ALA A 103 -4.64 -0.24 0.87
CA ALA A 103 -5.58 -0.42 -0.23
C ALA A 103 -7.01 -0.20 0.25
N GLY A 104 -7.75 0.62 -0.50
CA GLY A 104 -9.18 0.86 -0.29
C GLY A 104 -9.98 0.23 -1.42
N TYR A 105 -10.98 -0.59 -1.09
CA TYR A 105 -11.77 -1.31 -2.10
C TYR A 105 -13.03 -0.56 -2.50
N ASN A 106 -13.67 0.10 -1.53
CA ASN A 106 -14.94 0.80 -1.71
C ASN A 106 -14.91 2.28 -1.28
N SER A 107 -13.77 2.75 -0.78
CA SER A 107 -13.48 4.19 -0.64
C SER A 107 -13.15 4.79 -2.02
N PRO A 108 -13.50 6.05 -2.34
CA PRO A 108 -14.12 7.06 -1.48
C PRO A 108 -15.66 7.07 -1.49
N PHE A 109 -16.33 6.25 -2.30
CA PHE A 109 -17.77 6.40 -2.57
C PHE A 109 -18.68 5.77 -1.52
N GLU A 110 -18.26 4.68 -0.87
CA GLU A 110 -19.06 4.02 0.16
C GLU A 110 -18.65 4.50 1.56
N HIS A 111 -19.62 4.79 2.42
CA HIS A 111 -19.37 5.26 3.79
C HIS A 111 -19.44 4.15 4.84
N GLU A 112 -20.15 3.06 4.55
CA GLU A 112 -20.34 1.91 5.45
C GLU A 112 -19.68 0.64 4.89
N ASN A 113 -19.48 -0.37 5.74
CA ASN A 113 -18.90 -1.67 5.37
C ASN A 113 -17.59 -1.55 4.57
N ARG A 114 -16.79 -0.53 4.90
CA ARG A 114 -15.52 -0.26 4.24
C ARG A 114 -14.57 -1.43 4.40
N VAL A 115 -13.97 -1.84 3.29
CA VAL A 115 -12.93 -2.87 3.25
C VAL A 115 -11.64 -2.21 2.85
N ASN A 116 -10.69 -2.22 3.79
CA ASN A 116 -9.35 -1.73 3.56
C ASN A 116 -8.33 -2.79 3.95
N GLU A 117 -7.14 -2.68 3.39
CA GLU A 117 -6.01 -3.54 3.69
C GLU A 117 -4.76 -2.72 3.92
N VAL A 118 -3.88 -3.20 4.80
CA VAL A 118 -2.51 -2.72 4.92
C VAL A 118 -1.56 -3.86 4.58
N MET A 119 -0.53 -3.55 3.80
CA MET A 119 0.43 -4.52 3.28
C MET A 119 1.84 -4.19 3.70
N LEU A 120 2.57 -5.20 4.17
CA LEU A 120 4.03 -5.19 4.31
C LEU A 120 4.63 -6.03 3.20
N TRP A 121 5.46 -5.41 2.38
CA TRP A 121 6.11 -6.06 1.24
C TRP A 121 7.46 -6.69 1.63
N PHE A 122 7.78 -7.84 1.03
CA PHE A 122 9.05 -8.54 1.18
C PHE A 122 9.33 -9.46 -0.02
N ASP A 123 10.58 -9.91 -0.15
CA ASP A 123 11.06 -10.76 -1.23
C ASP A 123 11.53 -12.14 -0.73
#